data_AF-A0A4Q6XRM1-F1
#
_entry.id   AF-A0A4Q6XRM1-F1
#
_cell.length_a   1.000
_cell.length_b   1.000
_cell.length_c   1.000
_cell.angle_alpha   90.00
_cell.angle_beta   90.00
_cell.angle_gamma   90.00
#
_symmetry.space_group_name_H-M   'P 1'
#
loop_
_entity.id
_entity.type
_entity.pdbx_description
1 polymer ?
#
loop_
_entity_poly.entity_id
_entity_poly.type
_entity_poly.pdbx_seq_one_letter_code
_entity_poly.pdbx_strand_id
1 'polypeptide(L)'
;MPSILLAAAVAGATPATPAHPCAAEARTQALKLLRFHNDGDNRATIDPASLRKIGTVASLVGKRRFDVLEIWGSVYKGEYRMRLIYANPAGMCVLMGQEILEHSDPY
;
A
#
# COMPACT_ATOMS: atom_id res chain seq x y z
N MET A 1 24.24 55.24 2.81
CA MET A 1 24.32 53.82 3.23
C MET A 1 22.97 53.18 2.92
N PRO A 2 22.82 52.36 1.87
CA PRO A 2 21.54 51.70 1.62
C PRO A 2 21.48 50.38 2.39
N SER A 3 20.48 50.23 3.25
CA SER A 3 20.17 48.99 3.96
C SER A 3 19.39 48.05 3.03
N ILE A 4 19.99 46.90 2.71
CA ILE A 4 19.34 45.82 1.97
C ILE A 4 18.61 44.92 2.97
N LEU A 5 17.28 44.84 2.88
CA LEU A 5 16.45 43.90 3.62
C LEU A 5 16.42 42.55 2.89
N LEU A 6 16.95 41.50 3.53
CA LEU A 6 16.89 40.12 3.06
C LEU A 6 15.62 39.46 3.61
N ALA A 7 14.64 39.16 2.75
CA ALA A 7 13.45 38.39 3.12
C ALA A 7 13.78 36.89 3.06
N ALA A 8 13.79 36.22 4.21
CA ALA A 8 13.97 34.77 4.31
C ALA A 8 12.65 34.05 4.03
N ALA A 9 12.58 33.29 2.94
CA ALA A 9 11.47 32.39 2.65
C ALA A 9 11.58 31.14 3.54
N VAL A 10 10.64 30.97 4.47
CA VAL A 10 10.57 29.78 5.32
C VAL A 10 9.85 28.68 4.55
N ALA A 11 10.60 27.70 4.04
CA ALA A 11 10.03 26.49 3.45
C ALA A 11 9.45 25.63 4.58
N GLY A 12 8.12 25.61 4.71
CA GLY A 12 7.42 24.74 5.66
C GLY A 12 7.50 23.28 5.23
N ALA A 13 8.19 22.44 6.01
CA ALA A 13 8.14 20.99 5.83
C ALA A 13 6.73 20.48 6.19
N THR A 14 6.03 19.87 5.24
CA THR A 14 4.74 19.22 5.50
C THR A 14 5.01 17.89 6.22
N PRO A 15 4.37 17.62 7.38
CA PRO A 15 4.54 16.34 8.06
C PRO A 15 4.01 15.21 7.18
N ALA A 16 4.86 14.19 6.96
CA ALA A 16 4.44 12.99 6.26
C ALA A 16 3.29 12.32 7.02
N THR A 17 2.23 11.94 6.30
CA THR A 17 1.13 11.18 6.89
C THR A 17 1.69 9.89 7.51
N PRO A 18 1.35 9.57 8.78
CA PRO A 18 1.81 8.35 9.40
C PRO A 18 1.43 7.13 8.55
N ALA A 19 2.40 6.25 8.30
CA ALA A 19 2.14 5.01 7.60
C ALA A 19 1.12 4.16 8.38
N HIS A 20 0.30 3.40 7.65
CA HIS A 20 -0.63 2.46 8.26
C HIS A 20 0.12 1.44 9.15
N PRO A 21 -0.39 1.04 10.33
CA PRO A 21 0.30 0.11 11.23
C PRO A 21 0.75 -1.19 10.56
N CYS A 22 -0.05 -1.68 9.62
CA CYS A 22 0.24 -2.91 8.86
C CYS A 22 1.05 -2.71 7.57
N ALA A 23 1.66 -1.54 7.36
CA ALA A 23 2.31 -1.22 6.08
C ALA A 23 3.48 -2.15 5.73
N ALA A 24 4.33 -2.48 6.71
CA ALA A 24 5.47 -3.37 6.49
C ALA A 24 5.03 -4.80 6.15
N GLU A 25 4.03 -5.31 6.87
CA GLU A 25 3.47 -6.63 6.58
C GLU A 25 2.75 -6.65 5.23
N ALA A 26 1.98 -5.60 4.91
CA ALA A 26 1.29 -5.47 3.64
C ALA A 26 2.24 -5.55 2.45
N ARG A 27 3.39 -4.87 2.50
CA ARG A 27 4.43 -4.98 1.47
C ARG A 27 4.92 -6.42 1.33
N THR A 28 5.21 -7.08 2.45
CA THR A 28 5.69 -8.47 2.46
C THR A 28 4.65 -9.43 1.86
N GLN A 29 3.38 -9.29 2.24
CA GLN A 29 2.30 -10.13 1.75
C GLN A 29 1.96 -9.86 0.29
N ALA A 30 2.06 -8.62 -0.17
CA ALA A 30 1.88 -8.28 -1.59
C ALA A 30 2.95 -8.94 -2.47
N LEU A 31 4.22 -8.88 -2.08
CA LEU A 31 5.28 -9.55 -2.83
C LEU A 31 5.08 -11.08 -2.86
N LYS A 32 4.66 -11.68 -1.73
CA LYS A 32 4.32 -13.11 -1.68
C LYS A 32 3.16 -13.46 -2.61
N LEU A 33 2.09 -12.66 -2.58
CA LEU A 33 0.91 -12.84 -3.43
C LEU A 33 1.27 -12.74 -4.91
N LEU A 34 2.03 -11.70 -5.31
CA LEU A 34 2.42 -11.49 -6.70
C LEU A 34 3.29 -12.65 -7.22
N ARG A 35 4.25 -13.11 -6.41
CA ARG A 35 5.05 -14.30 -6.75
C ARG A 35 4.19 -15.54 -6.88
N PHE A 36 3.30 -15.79 -5.92
CA PHE A 36 2.40 -16.94 -5.97
C PHE A 36 1.51 -16.92 -7.23
N HIS A 37 0.99 -15.75 -7.61
CA HIS A 37 0.17 -15.58 -8.80
C HIS A 37 0.92 -15.84 -10.12
N ASN A 38 2.26 -15.71 -10.10
CA ASN A 38 3.12 -15.84 -11.28
C ASN A 38 4.09 -17.03 -11.11
N ASP A 39 3.60 -18.17 -10.61
CA ASP A 39 4.35 -19.43 -10.50
C ASP A 39 5.72 -19.31 -9.79
N GLY A 40 5.80 -18.41 -8.80
CA GLY A 40 7.01 -18.18 -8.03
C GLY A 40 8.07 -17.33 -8.72
N ASP A 41 7.73 -16.62 -9.81
CA ASP A 41 8.69 -15.78 -10.56
C ASP A 41 9.40 -14.78 -9.63
N ASN A 42 10.71 -14.96 -9.51
CA ASN A 42 11.56 -14.18 -8.61
C ASN A 42 11.77 -12.73 -9.10
N ARG A 43 11.38 -12.41 -10.33
CA ARG A 43 11.41 -11.06 -10.90
C ARG A 43 10.25 -10.19 -10.44
N ALA A 44 9.30 -10.74 -9.67
CA ALA A 44 8.23 -9.95 -9.07
C ALA A 44 8.78 -8.88 -8.12
N THR A 45 8.28 -7.65 -8.26
CA THR A 45 8.60 -6.49 -7.44
C THR A 45 7.32 -5.76 -7.03
N ILE A 46 7.41 -4.97 -5.95
CA ILE A 46 6.33 -4.10 -5.48
C ILE A 46 6.83 -2.66 -5.47
N ASP A 47 5.94 -1.70 -5.70
CA ASP A 47 6.22 -0.28 -5.46
C ASP A 47 5.84 0.07 -4.00
N PRO A 48 6.80 0.24 -3.08
CA PRO A 48 6.51 0.52 -1.68
C PRO A 48 5.84 1.88 -1.45
N ALA A 49 6.04 2.84 -2.36
CA ALA A 49 5.48 4.19 -2.28
C ALA A 49 3.99 4.22 -2.67
N SER A 50 3.55 3.27 -3.49
CA SER A 50 2.14 3.15 -3.91
C SER A 50 1.19 2.66 -2.80
N LEU A 51 1.73 2.14 -1.69
CA LEU A 51 0.93 1.57 -0.61
C LEU A 51 0.03 2.64 0.04
N ARG A 52 -1.28 2.41 0.01
CA ARG A 52 -2.26 3.31 0.64
C ARG A 52 -3.49 2.57 1.16
N LYS A 53 -4.14 3.11 2.19
CA LYS A 53 -5.48 2.66 2.60
C LYS A 53 -6.51 3.25 1.67
N ILE A 54 -7.34 2.41 1.05
CA ILE A 54 -8.37 2.82 0.09
C ILE A 54 -9.80 2.75 0.65
N GLY A 55 -9.96 2.20 1.85
CA GLY A 55 -11.26 2.08 2.49
C GLY A 55 -11.31 0.95 3.51
N THR A 56 -12.52 0.42 3.69
CA THR A 56 -12.79 -0.69 4.60
C THR A 56 -13.81 -1.66 4.01
N VAL A 57 -13.77 -2.92 4.43
CA VAL A 57 -14.78 -3.94 4.11
C VAL A 57 -15.43 -4.46 5.38
N ALA A 58 -16.69 -4.86 5.32
CA ALA A 58 -17.37 -5.47 6.48
C ALA A 58 -16.80 -6.87 6.75
N SER A 59 -16.70 -7.24 8.03
CA SER A 59 -16.44 -8.63 8.39
C SER A 59 -17.61 -9.51 7.96
N LEU A 60 -17.32 -10.72 7.48
CA LEU A 60 -18.34 -11.72 7.15
C LEU A 60 -19.03 -12.28 8.40
N VAL A 61 -18.37 -12.17 9.56
CA VAL A 61 -18.91 -12.58 10.87
C VAL A 61 -18.77 -11.44 11.88
N GLY A 62 -19.87 -11.09 12.55
CA GLY A 62 -19.93 -10.01 13.53
C GLY A 62 -20.18 -8.62 12.91
N LYS A 63 -19.83 -7.56 13.63
CA LYS A 63 -20.14 -6.16 13.25
C LYS A 63 -18.91 -5.28 12.95
N ARG A 64 -17.72 -5.87 12.91
CA ARG A 64 -16.46 -5.14 12.70
C ARG A 64 -16.17 -4.89 11.23
N ARG A 65 -15.22 -4.00 10.96
CA ARG A 65 -14.71 -3.69 9.62
C ARG A 65 -13.21 -3.92 9.56
N PHE A 66 -12.71 -4.25 8.39
CA PHE A 66 -11.30 -4.46 8.10
C PHE A 66 -10.81 -3.36 7.17
N ASP A 67 -9.57 -2.93 7.37
CA ASP A 67 -8.92 -1.93 6.52
C ASP A 67 -8.46 -2.58 5.21
N VAL A 68 -8.63 -1.87 4.10
CA VAL A 68 -8.18 -2.34 2.78
C VAL A 68 -6.99 -1.51 2.36
N LEU A 69 -5.84 -2.16 2.21
CA LEU A 69 -4.60 -1.56 1.74
C LEU A 69 -4.38 -1.96 0.28
N GLU A 70 -4.18 -0.98 -0.59
CA GLU A 70 -3.86 -1.16 -2.01
C GLU A 70 -2.38 -0.92 -2.23
N ILE A 71 -1.75 -1.73 -3.09
CA ILE A 71 -0.36 -1.59 -3.50
C ILE A 71 -0.19 -2.09 -4.93
N TRP A 72 0.70 -1.44 -5.68
CA TRP A 72 1.08 -1.82 -7.03
C TRP A 72 2.34 -2.68 -7.02
N GLY A 73 2.42 -3.59 -7.99
CA GLY A 73 3.61 -4.37 -8.25
C GLY A 73 3.67 -4.80 -9.72
N SER A 74 4.81 -5.36 -10.10
CA SER A 74 5.04 -5.82 -11.46
C SER A 74 5.91 -7.06 -11.49
N VAL A 75 5.74 -7.83 -12.55
CA VAL A 75 6.57 -9.00 -12.86
C VAL A 75 6.69 -9.10 -14.37
N TYR A 76 7.93 -9.06 -14.84
CA TYR A 76 8.25 -8.95 -16.26
C TYR A 76 7.54 -7.75 -16.93
N LYS A 77 6.50 -8.00 -17.73
CA LYS A 77 5.69 -6.98 -18.43
C LYS A 77 4.30 -6.79 -17.84
N GLY A 78 3.92 -7.62 -16.87
CA GLY A 78 2.63 -7.53 -16.19
C GLY A 78 2.71 -6.54 -15.05
N GLU A 79 1.74 -5.62 -15.00
CA GLU A 79 1.50 -4.74 -13.87
C GLU A 79 0.27 -5.21 -13.12
N TYR A 80 0.31 -5.14 -11.80
CA TYR A 80 -0.73 -5.69 -10.95
C TYR A 80 -1.07 -4.71 -9.83
N ARG A 81 -2.37 -4.58 -9.59
CA ARG A 81 -2.91 -3.90 -8.43
C ARG A 81 -3.39 -4.94 -7.43
N MET A 82 -2.83 -4.92 -6.25
CA MET A 82 -3.19 -5.84 -5.17
C MET A 82 -3.91 -5.10 -4.06
N ARG A 83 -4.89 -5.78 -3.44
CA ARG A 83 -5.55 -5.30 -2.23
C ARG A 83 -5.40 -6.34 -1.13
N LEU A 84 -5.01 -5.87 0.05
CA LEU A 84 -4.80 -6.66 1.25
C LEU A 84 -5.76 -6.18 2.33
N ILE A 85 -6.54 -7.11 2.88
CA ILE A 85 -7.58 -6.81 3.85
C ILE A 85 -7.06 -7.16 5.24
N TYR A 86 -6.96 -6.17 6.12
CA TYR A 86 -6.36 -6.32 7.44
C TYR A 86 -7.36 -6.06 8.57
N ALA A 87 -7.38 -6.96 9.54
CA ALA A 87 -7.85 -6.64 10.88
C ALA A 87 -6.65 -6.18 11.72
N ASN A 88 -6.89 -5.25 12.66
CA ASN A 88 -5.88 -4.79 13.60
C ASN A 88 -6.31 -4.96 15.08
N PRO A 89 -6.59 -6.19 15.55
CA PRO A 89 -6.89 -6.41 16.96
C PRO A 89 -5.64 -6.16 17.82
N ALA A 90 -5.75 -5.26 18.80
CA ALA A 90 -4.69 -4.98 19.77
C ALA A 90 -3.31 -4.67 19.14
N GLY A 91 -3.27 -4.00 17.98
CA GLY A 91 -2.02 -3.63 17.32
C GLY A 91 -1.40 -4.74 16.45
N MET A 92 -2.01 -5.93 16.41
CA MET A 92 -1.55 -7.04 15.56
C MET A 92 -2.16 -6.96 14.18
N CYS A 93 -1.34 -7.12 13.15
CA CYS A 93 -1.80 -7.18 11.77
C CYS A 93 -2.23 -8.61 11.42
N VAL A 94 -3.52 -8.79 11.17
CA VAL A 94 -4.08 -10.09 10.78
C VAL A 94 -4.63 -9.97 9.36
N LEU A 95 -4.01 -10.68 8.43
CA LEU A 95 -4.44 -10.72 7.04
C LEU A 95 -5.72 -11.56 6.91
N MET A 96 -6.81 -10.91 6.52
CA MET A 96 -8.14 -11.51 6.39
C MET A 96 -8.49 -11.91 4.96
N GLY A 97 -7.83 -11.32 3.97
CA GLY A 97 -8.10 -11.58 2.56
C GLY A 97 -7.15 -10.84 1.64
N GLN A 98 -7.10 -11.30 0.39
CA GLN A 98 -6.24 -10.77 -0.65
C GLN A 98 -6.99 -10.76 -1.99
N GLU A 99 -6.75 -9.74 -2.79
CA GLU A 99 -7.22 -9.61 -4.17
C GLU A 99 -6.02 -9.18 -5.03
N ILE A 100 -5.94 -9.72 -6.25
CA ILE A 100 -4.96 -9.33 -7.26
C ILE A 100 -5.69 -9.11 -8.59
N LEU A 101 -5.45 -7.97 -9.21
CA LEU A 101 -5.94 -7.66 -10.55
C LEU A 101 -4.75 -7.32 -11.44
N GLU A 102 -4.68 -7.94 -12.61
CA GLU A 102 -3.77 -7.51 -13.67
C GLU A 102 -4.28 -6.16 -14.24
N HIS A 103 -3.34 -5.25 -14.48
CA HIS A 103 -3.60 -4.00 -15.16
C HIS A 103 -3.49 -4.21 -16.67
N SER A 104 -4.51 -4.86 -17.22
CA SER A 104 -4.63 -5.16 -18.65
C SER A 104 -6.02 -4.82 -19.16
N ASP A 105 -6.13 -4.55 -20.47
CA ASP A 105 -7.40 -4.40 -21.17
C ASP A 105 -7.54 -5.54 -22.18
N PRO A 106 -8.44 -6.52 -21.92
CA PRO A 106 -8.65 -7.65 -22.81
C PRO A 106 -9.71 -7.39 -23.88
N TYR A 107 -10.26 -6.17 -23.99
CA TYR A 107 -11.38 -5.84 -24.90
C TYR A 107 -10.98 -4.86 -26.01
#